data_AF-A0A351MLX9-F1
#
_entry.id   AF-A0A351MLX9-F1
#
_cell.length_a   1.000
_cell.length_b   1.000
_cell.length_c   1.000
_cell.angle_alpha   90.00
_cell.angle_beta   90.00
_cell.angle_gamma   90.00
#
_symmetry.space_group_name_H-M   'P 1'
#
loop_
_entity.id
_entity.type
_entity.pdbx_description
1 polymer ?
#
loop_
_entity_poly.entity_id
_entity_poly.type
_entity_poly.pdbx_seq_one_letter_code
_entity_poly.pdbx_strand_id
1 'polypeptide(L)'
;MLLWLHEPLTLVVGRLGEVRLEAGYWVYTGSAARGLAARVARHQATNKPLHWHIDHLTSRVGVVAVRLLPLAAGECQVAQATAALPGASQPVPGFGSSDCRAGCRAHLTWLGPSADAWRTQATDPPHAG
;
A
#
# COMPACT_ATOMS: atom_id res chain seq x y z
N MET A 1 0.93 -4.48 -0.32
CA MET A 1 1.83 -4.36 -1.48
C MET A 1 3.00 -3.48 -1.09
N LEU A 2 4.23 -3.93 -1.32
CA LEU A 2 5.46 -3.19 -1.06
C LEU A 2 5.97 -2.58 -2.36
N LEU A 3 6.30 -1.29 -2.33
CA LEU A 3 6.89 -0.53 -3.42
C LEU A 3 8.23 0.05 -2.97
N TRP A 4 9.10 0.33 -3.94
CA TRP A 4 10.36 1.02 -3.71
C TRP A 4 10.46 2.21 -4.67
N LEU A 5 10.67 3.39 -4.10
CA LEU A 5 10.92 4.63 -4.84
C LEU A 5 12.42 4.93 -4.74
N HIS A 6 13.12 4.88 -5.86
CA HIS A 6 14.56 5.21 -5.93
C HIS A 6 14.83 6.70 -5.65
N GLU A 7 13.89 7.56 -6.00
CA GLU A 7 13.94 9.01 -5.85
C GLU A 7 12.56 9.56 -5.48
N PRO A 8 12.47 10.78 -4.93
CA PRO A 8 11.18 11.40 -4.66
C PRO A 8 10.32 11.51 -5.91
N LEU A 9 9.03 11.23 -5.77
CA LEU A 9 8.06 11.21 -6.87
C LEU A 9 6.90 12.16 -6.56
N THR A 10 6.66 13.11 -7.45
CA THR A 10 5.43 13.92 -7.44
C THR A 10 4.44 13.37 -8.47
N LEU A 11 3.18 13.21 -8.05
CA LEU A 11 2.11 12.72 -8.91
C LEU A 11 0.77 13.36 -8.55
N VAL A 12 -0.11 13.51 -9.54
CA VAL A 12 -1.50 13.92 -9.33
C VAL A 12 -2.36 12.68 -9.10
N VAL A 13 -3.04 12.62 -7.95
CA VAL A 13 -3.79 11.43 -7.49
C VAL A 13 -5.26 11.78 -7.29
N GLY A 14 -6.05 11.71 -8.37
CA GLY A 14 -7.49 11.94 -8.33
C GLY A 14 -7.88 13.18 -7.50
N ARG A 15 -8.77 12.99 -6.51
CA ARG A 15 -9.24 14.06 -5.61
C ARG A 15 -8.22 14.53 -4.57
N LEU A 16 -7.11 13.81 -4.38
CA LEU A 16 -6.03 14.23 -3.49
C LEU A 16 -5.17 15.32 -4.11
N GLY A 17 -5.31 15.59 -5.42
CA GLY A 17 -4.51 16.58 -6.11
C GLY A 17 -3.05 16.14 -6.22
N GLU A 18 -2.14 17.11 -6.17
CA GLU A 18 -0.71 16.85 -6.21
C GLU A 18 -0.22 16.25 -4.89
N VAL A 19 0.48 15.13 -4.98
CA VAL A 19 1.06 14.40 -3.87
C VAL A 19 2.56 14.23 -4.13
N ARG A 20 3.38 14.59 -3.15
CA ARG A 20 4.81 14.29 -3.13
C ARG A 20 5.08 13.09 -2.24
N LEU A 21 5.79 12.11 -2.80
CA LEU A 21 6.25 10.92 -2.12
C LEU A 21 7.78 10.97 -2.02
N GLU A 22 8.33 10.76 -0.84
CA GLU A 22 9.76 10.65 -0.66
C GLU A 22 10.29 9.30 -1.15
N ALA A 23 11.59 9.28 -1.48
CA ALA A 23 12.30 8.04 -1.76
C ALA A 23 12.21 7.08 -0.57
N GLY A 24 12.24 5.78 -0.84
CA GLY A 24 12.15 4.76 0.20
C GLY A 24 11.11 3.68 -0.09
N TYR A 25 10.90 2.84 0.92
CA TYR A 25 9.90 1.78 0.89
C TYR A 25 8.53 2.31 1.28
N TRP A 26 7.53 1.85 0.53
CA TRP A 26 6.14 2.17 0.76
C TRP A 26 5.30 0.90 0.83
N VAL A 27 4.35 0.85 1.75
CA VAL A 27 3.37 -0.22 1.87
C VAL A 27 2.00 0.34 1.61
N TYR A 28 1.34 -0.19 0.58
CA TYR A 28 -0.07 0.01 0.34
C TYR A 28 -0.88 -1.20 0.80
N THR A 29 -1.90 -0.96 1.60
CA THR A 29 -2.87 -1.96 2.05
C THR A 29 -4.21 -1.72 1.38
N GLY A 30 -4.81 -2.76 0.83
CA GLY A 30 -6.08 -2.66 0.12
C GLY A 30 -6.80 -4.00 0.13
N SER A 31 -8.12 -4.00 0.26
CA SER A 31 -8.92 -5.21 0.14
C SER A 31 -8.97 -5.66 -1.32
N ALA A 32 -8.91 -6.98 -1.52
CA ALA A 32 -9.00 -7.61 -2.83
C ALA A 32 -10.30 -8.43 -2.98
N ALA A 33 -11.38 -8.00 -2.31
CA ALA A 33 -12.62 -8.76 -2.19
C ALA A 33 -13.29 -9.15 -3.52
N ARG A 34 -12.97 -8.47 -4.63
CA ARG A 34 -13.23 -8.94 -6.01
C ARG A 34 -12.05 -8.60 -6.92
N GLY A 35 -11.57 -9.59 -7.67
CA GLY A 35 -10.66 -9.36 -8.80
C GLY A 35 -9.17 -9.24 -8.45
N LEU A 36 -8.67 -9.91 -7.40
CA LEU A 36 -7.23 -9.98 -7.10
C LEU A 36 -6.39 -10.41 -8.32
N ALA A 37 -6.81 -11.46 -9.04
CA ALA A 37 -6.15 -11.90 -10.27
C ALA A 37 -6.24 -10.86 -11.40
N ALA A 38 -7.41 -10.21 -11.56
CA ALA A 38 -7.61 -9.14 -12.54
C ALA A 38 -6.90 -7.82 -12.15
N ARG A 39 -6.55 -7.62 -10.87
CA ARG A 39 -5.81 -6.49 -10.30
C ARG A 39 -4.31 -6.69 -10.37
N VAL A 40 -3.81 -7.89 -10.07
CA VAL A 40 -2.39 -8.23 -10.24
C VAL A 40 -2.03 -8.25 -11.73
N ALA A 41 -2.84 -8.87 -12.58
CA ALA A 41 -2.71 -8.75 -14.03
C ALA A 41 -2.95 -7.30 -14.52
N ARG A 42 -3.68 -6.49 -13.75
CA ARG A 42 -3.80 -5.05 -14.03
C ARG A 42 -2.56 -4.26 -13.67
N HIS A 43 -1.89 -4.51 -12.55
CA HIS A 43 -0.71 -3.72 -12.19
C HIS A 43 0.50 -3.92 -13.11
N GLN A 44 0.44 -4.88 -14.04
CA GLN A 44 1.51 -5.16 -15.01
C GLN A 44 1.38 -4.48 -16.38
N ALA A 45 0.29 -3.75 -16.68
CA ALA A 45 0.19 -3.07 -17.98
C ALA A 45 0.19 -1.54 -17.87
N THR A 46 0.86 -0.90 -18.81
CA THR A 46 1.23 0.52 -18.80
C THR A 46 0.13 1.47 -19.23
N ASN A 47 -0.98 0.99 -19.80
CA ASN A 47 -2.08 1.83 -20.30
C ASN A 47 -3.42 1.41 -19.69
N LYS A 48 -3.90 2.13 -18.65
CA LYS A 48 -5.11 1.76 -17.89
C LYS A 48 -5.86 3.00 -17.39
N PRO A 49 -7.20 2.92 -17.28
CA PRO A 49 -7.96 3.93 -16.56
C PRO A 49 -7.52 3.93 -15.09
N LEU A 50 -7.08 5.10 -14.62
CA LEU A 50 -6.65 5.32 -13.24
C LEU A 50 -7.90 5.55 -12.39
N HIS A 51 -8.38 4.49 -11.73
CA HIS A 51 -9.62 4.55 -10.95
C HIS A 51 -9.33 4.59 -9.44
N TRP A 52 -8.24 3.99 -8.99
CA TRP A 52 -7.86 3.87 -7.58
C TRP A 52 -6.59 4.66 -7.33
N HIS A 53 -6.41 5.25 -6.14
CA HIS A 53 -5.20 6.03 -5.84
C HIS A 53 -3.90 5.25 -6.10
N ILE A 54 -3.91 3.93 -5.82
CA ILE A 54 -2.75 3.05 -6.05
C ILE A 54 -2.44 2.82 -7.53
N ASP A 55 -3.42 2.97 -8.43
CA ASP A 55 -3.19 2.84 -9.88
C ASP A 55 -2.25 3.95 -10.37
N HIS A 56 -2.43 5.19 -9.86
CA HIS A 56 -1.56 6.31 -10.18
C HIS A 56 -0.10 6.02 -9.78
N LEU A 57 0.09 5.45 -8.58
CA LEU A 57 1.42 5.12 -8.08
C LEU A 57 2.06 3.95 -8.84
N THR A 58 1.34 2.85 -9.02
CA THR A 58 1.86 1.66 -9.72
C THR A 58 2.10 1.88 -11.22
N SER A 59 1.49 2.90 -11.83
CA SER A 59 1.80 3.31 -13.21
C SER A 59 3.19 3.93 -13.37
N ARG A 60 3.79 4.41 -12.27
CA ARG A 60 5.09 5.10 -12.24
C ARG A 60 6.18 4.31 -11.52
N VAL A 61 5.78 3.37 -10.66
CA VAL A 61 6.67 2.69 -9.72
C VAL A 61 6.45 1.18 -9.77
N GLY A 62 7.55 0.43 -9.86
CA GLY A 62 7.53 -1.03 -9.80
C GLY A 62 7.09 -1.55 -8.43
N VAL A 63 6.33 -2.64 -8.45
CA VAL A 63 5.96 -3.37 -7.24
C VAL A 63 7.09 -4.31 -6.86
N VAL A 64 7.61 -4.18 -5.64
CA VAL A 64 8.71 -5.03 -5.13
C VAL A 64 8.19 -6.36 -4.61
N ALA A 65 7.08 -6.33 -3.87
CA ALA A 65 6.47 -7.53 -3.32
C ALA A 65 4.97 -7.35 -3.08
N VAL A 66 4.24 -8.46 -3.11
CA VAL A 66 2.82 -8.51 -2.72
C VAL A 66 2.68 -9.57 -1.65
N ARG A 67 2.01 -9.21 -0.55
CA ARG A 67 1.60 -10.15 0.50
C ARG A 67 0.09 -10.30 0.45
N LEU A 68 -0.38 -11.54 0.36
CA LEU A 68 -1.79 -11.89 0.45
C LEU A 68 -2.08 -12.32 1.87
N LEU A 69 -3.12 -11.76 2.47
CA LEU A 69 -3.56 -12.08 3.82
C LEU A 69 -4.99 -12.64 3.77
N PRO A 70 -5.37 -13.51 4.72
CA PRO A 70 -6.75 -13.96 4.86
C PRO A 70 -7.71 -12.76 4.97
N LEU A 71 -8.93 -12.89 4.44
CA LEU A 71 -9.92 -11.80 4.50
C LEU A 71 -10.20 -11.35 5.93
N ALA A 72 -10.16 -12.28 6.89
CA ALA A 72 -10.34 -12.02 8.32
C ALA A 72 -9.29 -11.08 8.92
N ALA A 73 -8.10 -10.94 8.30
CA ALA A 73 -7.07 -10.03 8.76
C ALA A 73 -7.49 -8.55 8.64
N GLY A 74 -8.46 -8.23 7.78
CA GLY A 74 -9.05 -6.90 7.65
C GLY A 74 -8.10 -5.85 7.07
N GLU A 75 -8.51 -5.19 5.98
CA GLU A 75 -7.71 -4.13 5.35
C GLU A 75 -7.28 -3.03 6.34
N CYS A 76 -8.21 -2.54 7.16
CA CYS A 76 -7.95 -1.46 8.11
C CYS A 76 -6.99 -1.87 9.23
N GLN A 77 -7.14 -3.10 9.76
CA GLN A 77 -6.29 -3.60 10.83
C GLN A 77 -4.84 -3.77 10.34
N VAL A 78 -4.66 -4.28 9.12
CA VAL A 78 -3.33 -4.37 8.48
C VAL A 78 -2.75 -2.98 8.22
N ALA A 79 -3.55 -2.02 7.75
CA ALA A 79 -3.10 -0.65 7.52
C ALA A 79 -2.64 0.03 8.83
N GLN A 80 -3.40 -0.13 9.91
CA GLN A 80 -3.09 0.40 11.23
C GLN A 80 -1.84 -0.27 11.84
N ALA A 81 -1.72 -1.60 11.74
CA ALA A 81 -0.53 -2.32 12.20
C ALA A 81 0.74 -1.91 11.43
N THR A 82 0.62 -1.64 10.12
CA THR A 82 1.72 -1.12 9.31
C THR A 82 2.11 0.29 9.74
N ALA A 83 1.13 1.15 10.02
CA ALA A 83 1.37 2.52 10.48
C ALA A 83 2.03 2.58 11.87
N ALA A 84 1.86 1.53 12.69
CA ALA A 84 2.46 1.41 14.02
C ALA A 84 3.91 0.91 14.00
N LEU A 85 4.47 0.57 12.83
CA LEU A 85 5.86 0.14 12.72
C LEU A 85 6.83 1.28 13.11
N PRO A 86 7.97 0.97 13.75
CA PRO A 86 8.98 1.97 14.05
C PRO A 86 9.46 2.71 12.81
N GLY A 87 9.47 4.04 12.86
CA GLY A 87 9.88 4.89 11.73
C GLY A 87 8.87 4.99 10.59
N ALA A 88 7.72 4.30 10.69
CA ALA A 88 6.67 4.41 9.69
C ALA A 88 5.96 5.76 9.79
N SER A 89 5.54 6.29 8.64
CA SER A 89 4.73 7.49 8.58
C SER A 89 3.68 7.39 7.48
N GLN A 90 2.61 8.16 7.62
CA GLN A 90 1.59 8.29 6.60
C GLN A 90 1.56 9.76 6.22
N PRO A 91 2.36 10.24 5.26
CA PRO A 91 2.39 11.67 4.94
C PRO A 91 1.23 12.10 4.04
N VAL A 92 0.50 11.16 3.41
CA VAL A 92 -0.58 11.45 2.44
C VAL A 92 -1.95 11.03 3.01
N PRO A 93 -2.68 11.93 3.72
CA PRO A 93 -3.99 11.59 4.27
C PRO A 93 -4.99 11.22 3.17
N GLY A 94 -5.89 10.29 3.48
CA GLY A 94 -6.94 9.86 2.55
C GLY A 94 -6.46 8.94 1.43
N PHE A 95 -5.16 8.63 1.34
CA PHE A 95 -4.67 7.71 0.31
C PHE A 95 -5.17 6.29 0.57
N GLY A 96 -6.14 5.84 -0.23
CA GLY A 96 -6.73 4.51 -0.12
C GLY A 96 -7.72 4.35 1.04
N SER A 97 -7.96 5.40 1.84
CA SER A 97 -8.89 5.39 2.98
C SER A 97 -10.11 6.29 2.77
N SER A 98 -10.39 6.66 1.52
CA SER A 98 -11.46 7.60 1.14
C SER A 98 -12.87 7.24 1.62
N ASP A 99 -13.16 5.95 1.74
CA ASP A 99 -14.41 5.35 2.20
C ASP A 99 -14.24 4.60 3.53
N CYS A 100 -13.06 4.70 4.16
CA CYS A 100 -12.74 4.02 5.39
C CYS A 100 -13.50 4.63 6.56
N ARG A 101 -14.27 3.79 7.28
CA ARG A 101 -15.03 4.17 8.48
C ARG A 101 -14.32 3.82 9.79
N ALA A 102 -13.18 3.12 9.71
CA ALA A 102 -12.38 2.70 10.86
C ALA A 102 -11.37 3.77 11.34
N GLY A 103 -11.46 5.00 10.82
CA GLY A 103 -10.59 6.12 11.22
C GLY A 103 -9.16 6.03 10.70
N CYS A 104 -8.88 5.25 9.64
CA CYS A 104 -7.54 5.18 9.07
C CYS A 104 -7.15 6.50 8.40
N ARG A 105 -6.04 7.10 8.83
CA ARG A 105 -5.51 8.32 8.23
C ARG A 105 -5.14 8.09 6.76
N ALA A 106 -4.48 6.99 6.45
CA ALA A 106 -4.21 6.50 5.09
C ALA A 106 -4.06 4.98 5.10
N HIS A 107 -4.17 4.35 3.93
CA HIS A 107 -3.75 2.95 3.72
C HIS A 107 -2.42 2.85 2.96
N LEU A 108 -1.79 3.99 2.65
CA LEU A 108 -0.42 4.08 2.15
C LEU A 108 0.50 4.55 3.28
N THR A 109 1.54 3.77 3.57
CA THR A 109 2.49 4.01 4.65
C THR A 109 3.92 4.01 4.11
N TRP A 110 4.71 5.02 4.45
CA TRP A 110 6.15 5.07 4.19
C TRP A 110 6.90 4.38 5.33
N LEU A 111 7.90 3.59 5.00
CA LEU A 111 8.73 2.85 5.97
C LEU A 111 10.17 3.40 6.07
N GLY A 112 10.54 4.36 5.22
CA GLY A 112 11.92 4.83 5.16
C GLY A 112 12.80 3.99 4.23
N PRO A 113 14.13 4.06 4.41
CA PRO A 113 15.09 3.42 3.51
C PRO A 113 15.19 1.90 3.69
N SER A 114 14.52 1.31 4.68
CA SER A 114 14.49 -0.15 4.92
C SER A 114 13.06 -0.67 5.00
N ALA A 115 12.86 -1.90 4.53
CA ALA A 115 11.60 -2.64 4.66
C ALA A 115 11.68 -3.76 5.72
N ASP A 116 12.74 -3.80 6.55
CA ASP A 116 13.00 -4.92 7.47
C ASP A 116 11.84 -5.11 8.45
N ALA A 117 11.33 -4.03 9.03
CA ALA A 117 10.20 -4.04 9.95
C ALA A 117 8.92 -4.65 9.32
N TRP A 118 8.75 -4.50 8.01
CA TRP A 118 7.63 -5.13 7.29
C TRP A 118 7.91 -6.59 6.91
N ARG A 119 9.18 -6.95 6.67
CA ARG A 119 9.57 -8.34 6.36
C ARG A 119 9.48 -9.23 7.60
N THR A 120 9.88 -8.73 8.77
CA THR A 120 9.89 -9.48 10.04
C THR A 120 8.51 -9.73 10.62
N GLN A 121 7.48 -8.99 10.21
CA GLN A 121 6.07 -9.33 10.49
C GLN A 121 5.59 -10.62 9.78
N ALA A 122 6.45 -11.31 9.02
CA ALA A 122 6.21 -12.66 8.56
C ALA A 122 6.40 -13.69 9.69
N THR A 123 5.55 -13.66 10.71
CA THR A 123 5.27 -14.90 11.43
C THR A 123 4.23 -15.66 10.62
N ASP A 124 4.60 -16.85 10.16
CA ASP A 124 3.67 -17.85 9.66
C ASP A 124 2.44 -17.95 10.59
N PRO A 125 1.24 -18.26 10.07
CA PRO A 125 0.14 -18.64 10.96
C PRO A 125 0.65 -19.76 11.88
N PRO A 126 0.33 -19.74 13.19
CA PRO A 126 0.75 -20.82 14.08
C PRO A 126 0.28 -22.13 13.45
N HIS A 127 1.23 -23.04 13.21
CA HIS A 127 0.89 -24.40 12.84
C HIS A 127 -0.08 -24.90 13.92
N ALA A 128 -1.31 -25.16 13.52
CA ALA A 128 -2.29 -25.81 14.38
C ALA A 128 -1.73 -27.20 14.71
N GLY A 129 -1.30 -27.34 15.97
CA GLY A 129 -1.05 -28.64 16.60
C GLY A 129 -2.35 -29.29 17.05
#